data_AF-A0A2N4YPZ2-F1
#
_entry.id   AF-A0A2N4YPZ2-F1
#
_cell.length_a   1.000
_cell.length_b   1.000
_cell.length_c   1.000
_cell.angle_alpha   90.00
_cell.angle_beta   90.00
_cell.angle_gamma   90.00
#
_symmetry.space_group_name_H-M   'P 1'
#
loop_
_entity.id
_entity.type
_entity.pdbx_description
1 polymer ?
#
loop_
_entity_poly.entity_id
_entity_poly.type
_entity_poly.pdbx_seq_one_letter_code
_entity_poly.pdbx_strand_id
1 'polypeptide(L)' 'ISLTVGEVTATRFCVHLIPETLQRTTLGAKKLGDRVNIEIDPQTQAVVDTVERVLAAKDVASKVNEA' A
#
# COMPACT_ATOMS: atom_id res chain seq x y z
N ILE A 1 6.16 10.55 -7.30
CA ILE A 1 7.42 10.36 -6.52
C ILE A 1 7.36 8.98 -5.90
N SER A 2 8.45 8.22 -5.91
CA SER A 2 8.51 6.91 -5.26
C SER A 2 9.10 7.06 -3.86
N LEU A 3 8.50 6.44 -2.86
CA LEU A 3 8.88 6.56 -1.46
C LEU A 3 8.78 5.19 -0.78
N THR A 4 9.69 4.93 0.14
CA THR A 4 9.65 3.73 0.98
C THR A 4 8.72 3.96 2.16
N VAL A 5 7.75 3.06 2.34
CA VAL A 5 6.82 3.07 3.49
C VAL A 5 7.59 2.69 4.75
N GLY A 6 7.43 3.48 5.81
CA GLY A 6 7.97 3.23 7.14
C GLY A 6 6.97 2.50 8.03
N GLU A 7 6.71 3.05 9.21
CA GLU A 7 5.72 2.52 10.14
C GLU A 7 4.29 2.65 9.57
N VAL A 8 3.48 1.63 9.82
CA VAL A 8 2.10 1.54 9.36
C VAL A 8 1.19 1.23 10.53
N THR A 9 0.04 1.89 10.53
CA THR A 9 -1.11 1.64 11.42
C THR A 9 -2.34 1.38 10.55
N ALA A 10 -3.46 0.99 11.17
CA ALA A 10 -4.69 0.69 10.44
C ALA A 10 -5.21 1.82 9.53
N THR A 11 -4.88 3.09 9.83
CA THR A 11 -5.41 4.25 9.07
C THR A 11 -4.34 5.24 8.59
N ARG A 12 -3.06 4.99 8.90
CA ARG A 12 -1.96 5.92 8.61
C ARG A 12 -0.67 5.16 8.34
N PHE A 13 0.19 5.76 7.54
CA PHE A 13 1.56 5.31 7.35
C PHE A 13 2.51 6.53 7.37
N CYS A 14 3.79 6.29 7.65
CA CYS A 14 4.82 7.32 7.55
C CYS A 14 5.81 7.01 6.42
N VAL A 15 6.55 8.03 6.02
CA VAL A 15 7.66 7.95 5.05
C VAL A 15 8.83 8.75 5.61
N HIS A 16 10.04 8.26 5.38
CA HIS A 16 11.26 8.99 5.73
C HIS A 16 11.78 9.72 4.49
N LEU A 17 11.96 11.04 4.60
CA LEU A 17 12.36 11.89 3.48
C LEU A 17 13.80 12.35 3.65
N ILE A 18 14.60 12.19 2.60
CA ILE A 18 15.95 12.76 2.51
C ILE A 18 15.90 14.21 2.02
N PRO A 19 16.94 15.03 2.29
CA PRO A 19 16.97 16.44 1.87
C PRO A 19 16.74 16.65 0.37
N GLU A 20 17.30 15.79 -0.49
CA GLU A 20 17.11 15.89 -1.94
C GLU A 20 15.63 15.77 -2.33
N THR A 21 14.89 14.83 -1.75
CA THR A 21 13.45 14.65 -2.05
C THR A 21 12.64 15.87 -1.63
N LEU A 22 12.97 16.49 -0.49
CA LEU A 22 12.30 17.71 -0.02
C LEU A 22 12.55 18.90 -0.95
N GLN A 23 13.77 18.99 -1.51
CA GLN A 23 14.17 20.09 -2.40
C GLN A 23 13.65 19.93 -3.84
N ARG A 24 13.59 18.69 -4.34
CA ARG A 24 13.23 18.40 -5.74
C ARG A 24 11.73 18.15 -5.96
N THR A 25 10.93 18.08 -4.90
CA THR A 25 9.50 17.77 -4.97
C THR A 25 8.67 18.80 -4.21
N THR A 26 7.35 18.79 -4.41
CA THR A 26 6.44 19.71 -3.71
C THR A 26 6.21 19.34 -2.25
N LEU A 27 6.70 18.18 -1.78
CA LEU A 27 6.49 17.72 -0.41
C LEU A 27 7.12 18.64 0.64
N GLY A 28 8.25 19.28 0.34
CA GLY A 28 8.92 20.17 1.29
C GLY A 28 8.09 21.41 1.67
N ALA A 29 7.11 21.78 0.84
CA ALA A 29 6.23 22.93 1.07
C ALA A 29 4.84 22.55 1.61
N LYS A 30 4.51 21.25 1.67
CA LYS A 30 3.21 20.76 2.13
C LYS A 30 3.07 20.95 3.64
N LYS A 31 1.86 21.33 4.07
CA LYS A 31 1.51 21.55 5.48
C LYS A 31 0.58 20.46 5.99
N LEU A 32 0.44 20.39 7.30
CA LEU A 32 -0.55 19.51 7.93
C LEU A 32 -1.95 19.80 7.39
N GLY A 33 -2.66 18.75 7.00
CA GLY A 33 -3.99 18.83 6.39
C GLY A 33 -3.98 18.91 4.86
N ASP A 34 -2.83 19.18 4.23
CA ASP A 34 -2.75 19.18 2.78
C ASP A 34 -2.97 17.78 2.21
N ARG A 35 -3.76 17.71 1.13
CA ARG A 35 -3.97 16.46 0.40
C ARG A 35 -2.80 16.18 -0.55
N VAL A 36 -2.54 14.89 -0.72
CA VAL A 36 -1.61 14.32 -1.69
C VAL A 36 -2.30 13.21 -2.45
N ASN A 37 -1.85 12.95 -3.67
CA ASN A 37 -2.31 11.80 -4.43
C ASN A 37 -1.54 10.57 -3.95
N ILE A 38 -2.26 9.46 -3.75
CA ILE A 38 -1.69 8.18 -3.35
C ILE A 38 -1.94 7.20 -4.49
N GLU A 39 -0.88 6.52 -4.90
CA GLU A 39 -0.91 5.42 -5.85
C GLU A 39 -0.26 4.23 -5.14
N ILE A 40 -0.99 3.10 -5.08
CA ILE A 40 -0.47 1.85 -4.52
C ILE A 40 0.41 1.21 -5.59
N ASP A 41 1.51 0.57 -5.18
CA ASP A 41 2.32 -0.21 -6.11
C ASP A 41 1.46 -1.29 -6.80
N PRO A 42 1.32 -1.23 -8.14
CA PRO A 42 0.48 -2.18 -8.87
C PRO A 42 0.92 -3.63 -8.70
N GLN A 43 2.23 -3.87 -8.50
CA GLN A 43 2.73 -5.23 -8.28
C GLN A 43 2.26 -5.77 -6.93
N THR A 44 2.40 -4.99 -5.86
CA THR A 44 1.88 -5.33 -4.54
C THR A 44 0.38 -5.60 -4.58
N GLN A 45 -0.40 -4.74 -5.25
CA GLN A 45 -1.84 -4.94 -5.39
C GLN A 45 -2.17 -6.26 -6.10
N ALA A 46 -1.52 -6.53 -7.24
CA ALA A 46 -1.76 -7.76 -8.00
C ALA A 46 -1.44 -9.03 -7.19
N VAL A 47 -0.39 -8.99 -6.36
CA VAL A 47 -0.01 -10.10 -5.48
C VAL A 47 -1.08 -10.33 -4.41
N VAL A 48 -1.52 -9.28 -3.70
CA VAL A 48 -2.55 -9.38 -2.66
C VAL A 48 -3.85 -9.91 -3.25
N ASP A 49 -4.35 -9.28 -4.33
CA ASP A 49 -5.60 -9.68 -5.00
C ASP A 49 -5.55 -11.14 -5.48
N THR A 50 -4.38 -11.62 -5.89
CA THR A 50 -4.19 -13.02 -6.32
C THR A 50 -4.20 -13.97 -5.13
N VAL A 51 -3.49 -13.63 -4.05
CA VAL A 51 -3.47 -14.46 -2.84
C VAL A 51 -4.87 -14.58 -2.24
N GLU A 52 -5.61 -13.48 -2.13
CA GLU A 52 -6.99 -13.49 -1.63
C GLU A 52 -7.90 -14.42 -2.44
N ARG A 53 -7.84 -14.33 -3.78
CA ARG A 53 -8.60 -15.22 -4.67
C ARG A 53 -8.25 -16.68 -4.48
N VAL A 54 -6.96 -17.00 -4.37
CA VAL A 54 -6.47 -18.37 -4.24
C VAL A 54 -6.91 -18.96 -2.90
N LEU A 55 -6.83 -18.19 -1.81
CA LEU A 55 -7.29 -18.62 -0.50
C LEU A 55 -8.80 -18.85 -0.48
N ALA A 56 -9.58 -17.91 -1.04
CA ALA A 56 -11.03 -18.06 -1.16
C ALA A 56 -11.42 -19.31 -1.99
N ALA A 57 -10.72 -19.57 -3.10
CA ALA A 57 -10.96 -20.76 -3.92
C ALA A 57 -10.62 -22.07 -3.18
N LYS A 58 -9.55 -22.07 -2.37
CA LYS A 58 -9.20 -23.23 -1.52
C LYS A 58 -10.24 -23.49 -0.44
N ASP A 59 -10.74 -22.44 0.21
CA ASP A 59 -11.79 -22.55 1.23
C ASP A 59 -13.11 -23.07 0.66
N VAL A 60 -13.42 -22.75 -0.59
CA VAL A 60 -14.57 -23.32 -1.31
C VAL A 60 -14.32 -24.79 -1.64
N ALA A 61 -13.14 -25.12 -2.16
CA ALA A 61 -12.79 -26.50 -2.52
C ALA A 61 -12.78 -27.45 -1.30
N SER A 62 -12.32 -26.99 -0.13
CA SER A 62 -12.35 -27.78 1.10
C SER A 62 -13.77 -28.06 1.58
N LYS A 63 -14.67 -27.07 1.55
CA LYS A 63 -16.09 -27.26 1.92
C LYS A 63 -16.85 -28.20 0.99
N VAL A 64 -16.49 -28.24 -0.30
CA VAL A 64 -17.09 -29.17 -1.26
C VAL A 64 -16.65 -30.62 -1.01
N ASN A 65 -15.43 -30.83 -0.50
CA ASN A 65 -14.88 -32.16 -0.28
C ASN A 65 -15.33 -32.81 1.05
N GLU A 66 -15.97 -32.04 1.94
CA GLU A 66 -16.56 -32.50 3.21
C GLU A 66 -18.07 -32.78 3.12
N ALA A 67 -18.71 -32.47 1.98
CA ALA A 67 -20.13 -32.70 1.70
C ALA A 67 -20.34 -33.95 0.82
#